data_AF-A0A484K814-F1
#
_entry.id   AF-A0A484K814-F1
#
_cell.length_a   1.000
_cell.length_b   1.000
_cell.length_c   1.000
_cell.angle_alpha   90.00
_cell.angle_beta   90.00
_cell.angle_gamma   90.00
#
_symmetry.space_group_name_H-M   'P 1'
#
loop_
_entity.id
_entity.type
_entity.pdbx_description
1 polymer ?
#
loop_
_entity_poly.entity_id
_entity_poly.type
_entity_poly.pdbx_seq_one_letter_code
_entity_poly.pdbx_strand_id
1 'polypeptide(L)'
;MQNLTQTSQLIERKNQSHNMAFYHNLATILFGILLIPLIFFTNVHGDVIDDVCAKALRPPLCQKVLRGDPRSKNADLKTLGSIAIDITTKQAKSGQSLVQSLLKKATDPKQKSALSTCVENYGDSIDNLGECPGLLRSGDYGGVNIKASAAFDDFETCNDGFSDLSIPEPPKLKDSSSMSQGVFDDVCAKTQHPSICLQALRSDPRTTGADLETLGLISIDISTNETKTAKAIVNALLAGARDDPRLENRYESCLENYQDSIESLEICPDMLRMRDYASLNIRASAAMDGPDTCDDNFEDPPAEPAELRDESVKVQTLCSIVCVISNVLLKESHNNNMTLMETHNLVDDVCSKTSRPITCTQVLRSDPRSKTPDLLALGFVAVDIATNQARSGKTLLESLLKRPTTGPKLKTIYSSCLENYGDSLDDIGNLSGFLRSKDYGSVGAYASAALSGPDTCDGSFSTPSDEPLPLKAASDKLQAICAAVLSINNKLQGQ
;
A
#
# COMPACT_ATOMS: atom_id res chain seq x y z
N MET A 1 57.63 8.70 -8.57
CA MET A 1 56.90 7.63 -7.86
C MET A 1 55.90 8.13 -6.81
N GLN A 2 55.95 9.37 -6.31
CA GLN A 2 54.98 9.87 -5.31
C GLN A 2 53.58 10.22 -5.87
N ASN A 3 53.47 10.57 -7.16
CA ASN A 3 52.18 10.98 -7.76
C ASN A 3 51.24 9.82 -8.13
N LEU A 4 51.77 8.60 -8.36
CA LEU A 4 50.97 7.41 -8.67
C LEU A 4 50.35 6.79 -7.40
N THR A 5 51.03 6.90 -6.26
CA THR A 5 50.53 6.43 -4.96
C THR A 5 49.38 7.30 -4.45
N GLN A 6 49.45 8.62 -4.66
CA GLN A 6 48.39 9.55 -4.27
C GLN A 6 47.11 9.40 -5.10
N THR A 7 47.23 9.15 -6.41
CA THR A 7 46.07 8.87 -7.28
C THR A 7 45.47 7.49 -6.98
N SER A 8 46.27 6.47 -6.67
CA SER A 8 45.74 5.17 -6.23
C SER A 8 44.97 5.25 -4.90
N GLN A 9 45.46 6.04 -3.93
CA GLN A 9 44.78 6.25 -2.63
C GLN A 9 43.54 7.15 -2.72
N LEU A 10 43.47 8.06 -3.71
CA LEU A 10 42.28 8.86 -3.99
C LEU A 10 41.20 8.05 -4.73
N ILE A 11 41.60 7.13 -5.61
CA ILE A 11 40.69 6.19 -6.28
C ILE A 11 40.16 5.14 -5.29
N GLU A 12 41.00 4.62 -4.39
CA GLU A 12 40.57 3.72 -3.29
C GLU A 12 39.62 4.40 -2.31
N ARG A 13 39.87 5.67 -1.92
CA ARG A 13 38.97 6.43 -1.05
C ARG A 13 37.65 6.80 -1.73
N LYS A 14 37.64 7.04 -3.04
CA LYS A 14 36.42 7.33 -3.81
C LYS A 14 35.59 6.05 -4.06
N ASN A 15 36.23 4.88 -4.22
CA ASN A 15 35.55 3.58 -4.27
C ASN A 15 35.03 3.12 -2.90
N GLN A 16 35.73 3.42 -1.80
CA GLN A 16 35.23 3.16 -0.43
C GLN A 16 34.03 4.07 -0.08
N SER A 17 34.01 5.32 -0.53
CA SER A 17 32.88 6.24 -0.34
C SER A 17 31.61 5.84 -1.11
N HIS A 18 31.74 5.22 -2.28
CA HIS A 18 30.58 4.78 -3.07
C HIS A 18 30.02 3.42 -2.62
N ASN A 19 30.84 2.54 -2.04
CA ASN A 19 30.38 1.26 -1.48
C ASN A 19 29.71 1.40 -0.10
N MET A 20 30.03 2.44 0.68
CA MET A 20 29.46 2.66 2.03
C MET A 20 28.02 3.18 2.03
N ALA A 21 27.47 3.63 0.90
CA ALA A 21 26.07 4.05 0.77
C ALA A 21 25.13 2.91 0.32
N PHE A 22 25.65 1.69 0.13
CA PHE A 22 24.93 0.62 -0.57
C PHE A 22 24.46 -0.53 0.33
N TYR A 23 24.99 -0.71 1.54
CA TYR A 23 24.82 -1.93 2.36
C TYR A 23 24.14 -1.69 3.73
N HIS A 24 23.19 -0.76 3.77
CA HIS A 24 22.76 -0.12 5.02
C HIS A 24 21.62 -0.75 5.82
N ASN A 25 20.95 -1.84 5.41
CA ASN A 25 19.73 -2.26 6.11
C ASN A 25 19.32 -3.75 6.00
N LEU A 26 19.38 -4.55 7.09
CA LEU A 26 19.15 -6.02 7.03
C LEU A 26 18.46 -6.79 8.19
N ALA A 27 17.79 -6.21 9.18
CA ALA A 27 17.49 -6.96 10.43
C ALA A 27 16.03 -7.47 10.68
N THR A 28 15.18 -7.70 9.66
CA THR A 28 13.75 -8.09 9.89
C THR A 28 13.32 -9.43 9.26
N ILE A 29 14.21 -10.42 9.17
CA ILE A 29 14.04 -11.64 8.34
C ILE A 29 13.33 -12.82 9.06
N LEU A 30 12.61 -12.61 10.17
CA LEU A 30 12.32 -13.72 11.08
C LEU A 30 10.86 -14.17 11.29
N PHE A 31 9.86 -13.51 10.72
CA PHE A 31 8.46 -13.78 11.11
C PHE A 31 7.67 -14.78 10.22
N GLY A 32 8.30 -15.45 9.25
CA GLY A 32 7.57 -16.04 8.12
C GLY A 32 7.53 -17.55 7.95
N ILE A 33 8.03 -18.36 8.91
CA ILE A 33 8.21 -19.80 8.71
C ILE A 33 7.45 -20.59 9.79
N LEU A 34 6.17 -20.86 9.53
CA LEU A 34 5.48 -22.01 10.11
C LEU A 34 4.24 -22.34 9.27
N LEU A 35 4.14 -23.63 8.92
CA LEU A 35 3.00 -24.34 8.32
C LEU A 35 2.91 -24.36 6.78
N ILE A 36 3.56 -25.34 6.13
CA ILE A 36 2.98 -26.20 5.07
C ILE A 36 3.81 -27.52 4.99
N PRO A 37 3.18 -28.71 4.91
CA PRO A 37 3.88 -29.98 4.78
C PRO A 37 4.34 -30.26 3.35
N LEU A 38 5.48 -30.95 3.23
CA LEU A 38 6.10 -31.48 2.01
C LEU A 38 5.14 -32.33 1.17
N ILE A 39 4.79 -31.86 -0.04
CA ILE A 39 4.40 -32.72 -1.16
C ILE A 39 5.10 -32.22 -2.43
N PHE A 40 5.92 -33.10 -2.99
CA PHE A 40 6.60 -32.97 -4.29
C PHE A 40 5.60 -32.71 -5.42
N PHE A 41 5.81 -31.70 -6.28
CA PHE A 41 5.70 -31.81 -7.75
C PHE A 41 6.30 -30.57 -8.46
N THR A 42 7.25 -30.85 -9.37
CA THR A 42 7.66 -30.11 -10.59
C THR A 42 8.01 -28.61 -10.51
N ASN A 43 9.30 -28.34 -10.74
CA ASN A 43 9.97 -27.04 -10.83
C ASN A 43 9.28 -26.01 -11.75
N VAL A 44 8.66 -25.01 -11.14
CA VAL A 44 8.83 -23.60 -11.50
C VAL A 44 9.05 -22.88 -10.17
N HIS A 45 10.30 -22.84 -9.70
CA HIS A 45 10.63 -22.10 -8.47
C HIS A 45 10.60 -20.61 -8.82
N GLY A 46 9.69 -19.87 -8.18
CA GLY A 46 9.86 -18.42 -8.05
C GLY A 46 11.22 -18.11 -7.42
N ASP A 47 11.70 -16.89 -7.60
CA ASP A 47 12.96 -16.47 -6.98
C ASP A 47 12.83 -16.53 -5.45
N VAL A 48 13.61 -17.40 -4.81
CA VAL A 48 13.58 -17.60 -3.35
C VAL A 48 13.85 -16.28 -2.61
N ILE A 49 14.61 -15.35 -3.21
CA ILE A 49 14.82 -14.03 -2.63
C ILE A 49 13.51 -13.23 -2.61
N ASP A 50 12.69 -13.30 -3.66
CA ASP A 50 11.42 -12.60 -3.71
C ASP A 50 10.43 -13.18 -2.69
N ASP A 51 10.36 -14.51 -2.57
CA ASP A 51 9.52 -15.20 -1.59
C ASP A 51 9.90 -14.85 -0.14
N VAL A 52 11.20 -14.78 0.16
CA VAL A 52 11.70 -14.42 1.49
C VAL A 52 11.47 -12.93 1.76
N CYS A 53 11.78 -12.08 0.79
CA CYS A 53 11.70 -10.63 0.97
C CYS A 53 10.27 -10.09 0.96
N ALA A 54 9.31 -10.77 0.34
CA ALA A 54 7.89 -10.42 0.43
C ALA A 54 7.37 -10.41 1.87
N LYS A 55 8.02 -11.15 2.77
CA LYS A 55 7.69 -11.24 4.20
C LYS A 55 8.54 -10.33 5.08
N ALA A 56 9.47 -9.58 4.50
CA ALA A 56 10.33 -8.66 5.25
C ALA A 56 9.60 -7.33 5.51
N LEU A 57 9.98 -6.65 6.60
CA LEU A 57 9.44 -5.31 6.91
C LEU A 57 9.75 -4.28 5.80
N ARG A 58 10.84 -4.50 5.04
CA ARG A 58 11.24 -3.66 3.90
C ARG A 58 11.59 -4.52 2.68
N PRO A 59 10.61 -5.00 1.89
CA PRO A 59 10.84 -5.92 0.78
C PRO A 59 11.85 -5.42 -0.28
N PRO A 60 11.78 -4.16 -0.78
CA PRO A 60 12.73 -3.68 -1.78
C PRO A 60 14.18 -3.64 -1.27
N LEU A 61 14.34 -3.43 0.02
CA LEU A 61 15.63 -3.33 0.67
C LEU A 61 16.22 -4.71 0.95
N CYS A 62 15.39 -5.64 1.43
CA CYS A 62 15.74 -7.06 1.52
C CYS A 62 16.21 -7.59 0.16
N GLN A 63 15.44 -7.32 -0.92
CA GLN A 63 15.80 -7.74 -2.26
C GLN A 63 17.12 -7.11 -2.70
N LYS A 64 17.28 -5.78 -2.53
CA LYS A 64 18.50 -5.08 -2.89
C LYS A 64 19.72 -5.68 -2.20
N VAL A 65 19.64 -5.99 -0.91
CA VAL A 65 20.82 -6.47 -0.18
C VAL A 65 21.10 -7.93 -0.47
N LEU A 66 20.10 -8.81 -0.49
CA LEU A 66 20.31 -10.22 -0.83
C LEU A 66 20.78 -10.36 -2.28
N ARG A 67 20.16 -9.67 -3.24
CA ARG A 67 20.61 -9.68 -4.65
C ARG A 67 21.97 -9.00 -4.84
N GLY A 68 22.34 -8.09 -3.95
CA GLY A 68 23.65 -7.42 -3.94
C GLY A 68 24.80 -8.35 -3.56
N ASP A 69 24.53 -9.45 -2.86
CA ASP A 69 25.53 -10.46 -2.55
C ASP A 69 25.59 -11.53 -3.67
N PRO A 70 26.73 -11.68 -4.36
CA PRO A 70 26.86 -12.66 -5.45
C PRO A 70 26.56 -14.10 -5.03
N ARG A 71 26.70 -14.43 -3.74
CA ARG A 71 26.41 -15.77 -3.19
C ARG A 71 24.92 -16.10 -3.24
N SER A 72 24.04 -15.10 -3.32
CA SER A 72 22.58 -15.29 -3.26
C SER A 72 21.95 -15.77 -4.57
N LYS A 73 22.66 -15.64 -5.70
CA LYS A 73 22.10 -15.87 -7.06
C LYS A 73 21.40 -17.22 -7.26
N ASN A 74 21.91 -18.27 -6.60
CA ASN A 74 21.33 -19.62 -6.64
C ASN A 74 21.25 -20.23 -5.22
N ALA A 75 21.19 -19.37 -4.20
CA ALA A 75 21.20 -19.82 -2.81
C ALA A 75 19.85 -20.46 -2.45
N ASP A 76 19.90 -21.61 -1.78
CA ASP A 76 18.73 -22.15 -1.10
C ASP A 76 18.40 -21.30 0.15
N LEU A 77 17.23 -21.52 0.76
CA LEU A 77 16.78 -20.74 1.90
C LEU A 77 17.78 -20.75 3.07
N LYS A 78 18.43 -21.89 3.32
CA LYS A 78 19.44 -22.03 4.38
C LYS A 78 20.69 -21.20 4.06
N THR A 79 21.13 -21.22 2.80
CA THR A 79 22.27 -20.44 2.32
C THR A 79 21.94 -18.94 2.35
N LEU A 80 20.74 -18.53 1.96
CA LEU A 80 20.26 -17.16 2.09
C LEU A 80 20.25 -16.70 3.56
N GLY A 81 19.77 -17.54 4.49
CA GLY A 81 19.85 -17.27 5.92
C GLY A 81 21.30 -17.07 6.40
N SER A 82 22.23 -17.90 5.93
CA SER A 82 23.65 -17.75 6.26
C SER A 82 24.26 -16.48 5.68
N ILE A 83 23.88 -16.10 4.46
CA ILE A 83 24.32 -14.85 3.83
C ILE A 83 23.79 -13.66 4.62
N ALA A 84 22.52 -13.68 5.01
CA ALA A 84 21.90 -12.61 5.80
C ALA A 84 22.60 -12.42 7.15
N ILE A 85 22.90 -13.50 7.87
CA ILE A 85 23.64 -13.45 9.14
C ILE A 85 25.04 -12.85 8.92
N ASP A 86 25.76 -13.27 7.87
CA ASP A 86 27.12 -12.76 7.58
C ASP A 86 27.12 -11.27 7.22
N ILE A 87 26.16 -10.83 6.39
CA ILE A 87 26.00 -9.41 6.05
C ILE A 87 25.69 -8.59 7.30
N THR A 88 24.73 -9.03 8.12
CA THR A 88 24.32 -8.32 9.34
C THR A 88 25.46 -8.26 10.36
N THR A 89 26.21 -9.35 10.53
CA THR A 89 27.38 -9.38 11.42
C THR A 89 28.48 -8.41 10.97
N LYS A 90 28.73 -8.31 9.66
CA LYS A 90 29.70 -7.34 9.11
C LYS A 90 29.25 -5.90 9.35
N GLN A 91 27.94 -5.65 9.21
CA GLN A 91 27.36 -4.35 9.47
C GLN A 91 27.48 -3.98 10.96
N ALA A 92 27.13 -4.90 11.86
CA ALA A 92 27.24 -4.73 13.31
C ALA A 92 28.67 -4.33 13.71
N LYS A 93 29.69 -5.04 13.19
CA LYS A 93 31.11 -4.74 13.42
C LYS A 93 31.52 -3.36 12.90
N SER A 94 30.98 -2.96 11.75
CA SER A 94 31.25 -1.65 11.16
C SER A 94 30.63 -0.53 11.98
N GLY A 95 29.39 -0.70 12.44
CA GLY A 95 28.70 0.22 13.36
C GLY A 95 29.42 0.33 14.70
N GLN A 96 29.83 -0.78 15.31
CA GLN A 96 30.62 -0.77 16.55
C GLN A 96 31.92 0.03 16.38
N SER A 97 32.64 -0.18 15.27
CA SER A 97 33.88 0.55 14.96
C SER A 97 33.63 2.06 14.80
N LEU A 98 32.49 2.44 14.21
CA LEU A 98 32.09 3.83 14.08
C LEU A 98 31.75 4.45 15.43
N VAL A 99 30.94 3.78 16.26
CA VAL A 99 30.59 4.26 17.61
C VAL A 99 31.84 4.42 18.45
N GLN A 100 32.77 3.46 18.42
CA GLN A 100 34.07 3.58 19.12
C GLN A 100 34.88 4.79 18.65
N SER A 101 34.87 5.08 17.35
CA SER A 101 35.54 6.26 16.77
C SER A 101 34.89 7.57 17.21
N LEU A 102 33.56 7.59 17.31
CA LEU A 102 32.80 8.74 17.81
C LEU A 102 33.03 8.94 19.31
N LEU A 103 33.02 7.87 20.10
CA LEU A 103 33.28 7.90 21.55
C LEU A 103 34.64 8.51 21.87
N LYS A 104 35.68 8.16 21.11
CA LYS A 104 37.03 8.73 21.24
C LYS A 104 37.08 10.24 20.96
N LYS A 105 36.16 10.76 20.15
CA LYS A 105 36.10 12.18 19.75
C LYS A 105 35.13 12.99 20.59
N ALA A 106 34.17 12.34 21.25
CA ALA A 106 33.18 13.01 22.09
C ALA A 106 33.88 13.73 23.25
N THR A 107 33.48 14.97 23.49
CA THR A 107 33.96 15.78 24.62
C THR A 107 32.86 15.98 25.66
N ASP A 108 31.60 16.02 25.23
CA ASP A 108 30.43 16.15 26.08
C ASP A 108 30.18 14.88 26.92
N PRO A 109 29.99 14.99 28.24
CA PRO A 109 29.76 13.83 29.11
C PRO A 109 28.50 13.02 28.78
N LYS A 110 27.39 13.66 28.39
CA LYS A 110 26.15 12.95 28.04
C LYS A 110 26.32 12.19 26.74
N GLN A 111 26.97 12.80 25.75
CA GLN A 111 27.31 12.16 24.48
C GLN A 111 28.27 10.98 24.68
N LYS A 112 29.27 11.11 25.57
CA LYS A 112 30.15 9.99 25.94
C LYS A 112 29.38 8.84 26.56
N SER A 113 28.42 9.15 27.45
CA SER A 113 27.57 8.13 28.08
C SER A 113 26.77 7.37 27.04
N ALA A 114 26.03 8.07 26.18
CA ALA A 114 25.23 7.45 25.12
C ALA A 114 26.09 6.60 24.17
N LEU A 115 27.23 7.12 23.74
CA LEU A 115 28.15 6.39 22.87
C LEU A 115 28.77 5.18 23.56
N SER A 116 29.01 5.22 24.87
CA SER A 116 29.51 4.06 25.63
C SER A 116 28.47 2.93 25.64
N THR A 117 27.21 3.26 25.97
CA THR A 117 26.08 2.32 25.91
C THR A 117 25.92 1.74 24.52
N CYS A 118 26.05 2.56 23.47
CA CYS A 118 26.09 2.05 22.11
C CYS A 118 27.22 1.06 21.85
N VAL A 119 28.45 1.27 22.37
CA VAL A 119 29.54 0.31 22.18
C VAL A 119 29.18 -1.05 22.80
N GLU A 120 28.56 -1.04 23.97
CA GLU A 120 28.09 -2.23 24.68
C GLU A 120 27.01 -2.95 23.85
N ASN A 121 25.95 -2.24 23.46
CA ASN A 121 24.86 -2.84 22.68
C ASN A 121 25.32 -3.37 21.32
N TYR A 122 26.19 -2.65 20.61
CA TYR A 122 26.78 -3.17 19.37
C TYR A 122 27.65 -4.43 19.63
N GLY A 123 28.25 -4.54 20.80
CA GLY A 123 28.97 -5.75 21.24
C GLY A 123 28.02 -6.93 21.46
N ASP A 124 26.96 -6.71 22.23
CA ASP A 124 25.94 -7.72 22.51
C ASP A 124 25.26 -8.21 21.22
N SER A 125 24.97 -7.28 20.29
CA SER A 125 24.45 -7.61 18.97
C SER A 125 25.38 -8.51 18.17
N ILE A 126 26.69 -8.22 18.18
CA ILE A 126 27.70 -9.04 17.49
C ILE A 126 27.78 -10.43 18.11
N ASP A 127 27.72 -10.55 19.43
CA ASP A 127 27.78 -11.82 20.14
C ASP A 127 26.53 -12.67 19.84
N ASN A 128 25.35 -12.06 19.90
CA ASN A 128 24.07 -12.68 19.52
C ASN A 128 24.10 -13.18 18.06
N LEU A 129 24.54 -12.34 17.11
CA LEU A 129 24.69 -12.73 15.70
C LEU A 129 25.76 -13.82 15.50
N GLY A 130 26.78 -13.86 16.37
CA GLY A 130 27.84 -14.86 16.36
C GLY A 130 27.37 -16.28 16.67
N GLU A 131 26.25 -16.43 17.39
CA GLU A 131 25.64 -17.73 17.71
C GLU A 131 24.78 -18.28 16.56
N CYS A 132 24.17 -17.39 15.76
CA CYS A 132 23.26 -17.73 14.67
C CYS A 132 23.82 -18.74 13.64
N PRO A 133 25.10 -18.71 13.21
CA PRO A 133 25.65 -19.70 12.28
C PRO A 133 25.67 -21.12 12.83
N GLY A 134 25.81 -21.31 14.16
CA GLY A 134 25.72 -22.61 14.80
C GLY A 134 24.30 -23.16 14.77
N LEU A 135 23.36 -22.33 15.21
CA LEU A 135 21.94 -22.63 15.27
C LEU A 135 21.34 -22.90 13.88
N LEU A 136 21.72 -22.10 12.89
CA LEU A 136 21.30 -22.30 11.50
C LEU A 136 21.84 -23.63 10.95
N ARG A 137 23.08 -24.00 11.26
CA ARG A 137 23.66 -25.27 10.81
C ARG A 137 22.93 -26.47 11.41
N SER A 138 22.61 -26.44 12.70
CA SER A 138 21.85 -27.49 13.39
C SER A 138 20.36 -27.53 13.04
N GLY A 139 19.85 -26.52 12.32
CA GLY A 139 18.43 -26.41 11.97
C GLY A 139 17.57 -25.88 13.12
N ASP A 140 18.19 -25.28 14.14
CA ASP A 140 17.48 -24.60 15.23
C ASP A 140 17.08 -23.19 14.79
N TYR A 141 16.08 -23.11 13.94
CA TYR A 141 15.57 -21.84 13.40
C TYR A 141 14.92 -20.97 14.48
N GLY A 142 14.35 -21.58 15.53
CA GLY A 142 13.81 -20.86 16.69
C GLY A 142 14.93 -20.17 17.49
N GLY A 143 16.06 -20.85 17.68
CA GLY A 143 17.25 -20.26 18.26
C GLY A 143 17.82 -19.12 17.40
N VAL A 144 17.90 -19.29 16.08
CA VAL A 144 18.30 -18.21 15.16
C VAL A 144 17.37 -17.01 15.32
N ASN A 145 16.06 -17.24 15.43
CA ASN A 145 15.07 -16.17 15.64
C ASN A 145 15.36 -15.38 16.90
N ILE A 146 15.44 -16.05 18.04
CA ILE A 146 15.68 -15.42 19.34
C ILE A 146 16.96 -14.58 19.31
N LYS A 147 18.05 -15.15 18.76
CA LYS A 147 19.35 -14.47 18.73
C LYS A 147 19.41 -13.30 17.78
N ALA A 148 18.87 -13.41 16.57
CA ALA A 148 18.85 -12.30 15.64
C ALA A 148 17.83 -11.20 16.03
N SER A 149 16.74 -11.53 16.73
CA SER A 149 15.85 -10.53 17.36
C SER A 149 16.55 -9.79 18.49
N ALA A 150 17.21 -10.49 19.41
CA ALA A 150 17.98 -9.83 20.48
C ALA A 150 19.05 -8.89 19.91
N ALA A 151 19.77 -9.34 18.87
CA ALA A 151 20.73 -8.50 18.17
C ALA A 151 20.12 -7.25 17.50
N PHE A 152 18.84 -7.32 17.10
CA PHE A 152 18.11 -6.18 16.56
C PHE A 152 17.75 -5.18 17.65
N ASP A 153 17.20 -5.66 18.77
CA ASP A 153 16.83 -4.85 19.94
C ASP A 153 18.04 -4.10 20.51
N ASP A 154 19.22 -4.73 20.49
CA ASP A 154 20.48 -4.10 20.89
C ASP A 154 20.80 -2.87 20.00
N PHE A 155 20.56 -2.93 18.69
CA PHE A 155 20.73 -1.76 17.82
C PHE A 155 19.73 -0.63 18.14
N GLU A 156 18.47 -0.97 18.42
CA GLU A 156 17.44 0.01 18.78
C GLU A 156 17.80 0.72 20.09
N THR A 157 18.24 -0.05 21.09
CA THR A 157 18.63 0.45 22.42
C THR A 157 19.78 1.46 22.32
N CYS A 158 20.71 1.28 21.36
CA CYS A 158 21.74 2.30 21.10
C CYS A 158 21.14 3.64 20.64
N ASN A 159 20.16 3.61 19.74
CA ASN A 159 19.50 4.82 19.25
C ASN A 159 18.69 5.51 20.35
N ASP A 160 17.99 4.74 21.17
CA ASP A 160 17.15 5.26 22.26
C ASP A 160 17.98 5.96 23.34
N GLY A 161 19.21 5.50 23.59
CA GLY A 161 20.12 6.14 24.55
C GLY A 161 20.42 7.63 24.26
N PHE A 162 20.31 8.09 23.00
CA PHE A 162 20.39 9.51 22.67
C PHE A 162 19.08 10.25 22.94
N SER A 163 17.95 9.61 22.65
CA SER A 163 16.60 10.14 22.85
C SER A 163 16.29 10.36 24.34
N ASP A 164 16.60 9.37 25.19
CA ASP A 164 16.40 9.42 26.64
C ASP A 164 17.17 10.58 27.30
N LEU A 165 18.35 10.89 26.75
CA LEU A 165 19.19 11.97 27.22
C LEU A 165 18.86 13.32 26.57
N SER A 166 17.88 13.35 25.65
CA SER A 166 17.48 14.53 24.87
C SER A 166 18.68 15.20 24.16
N ILE A 167 19.59 14.39 23.63
CA ILE A 167 20.75 14.86 22.87
C ILE A 167 20.67 14.38 21.41
N PRO A 168 21.17 15.16 20.45
CA PRO A 168 21.16 14.74 19.06
C PRO A 168 22.13 13.58 18.84
N GLU A 169 21.66 12.54 18.16
CA GLU A 169 22.50 11.45 17.67
C GLU A 169 23.52 12.00 16.65
N PRO A 170 24.79 11.57 16.70
CA PRO A 170 25.78 11.96 15.70
C PRO A 170 25.29 11.62 14.28
N PRO A 171 25.34 12.55 13.30
CA PRO A 171 24.78 12.31 11.97
C PRO A 171 25.31 11.06 11.28
N LYS A 172 26.61 10.75 11.45
CA LYS A 172 27.22 9.53 10.91
C LYS A 172 26.70 8.25 11.57
N LEU A 173 26.34 8.34 12.86
CA LEU A 173 25.75 7.23 13.58
C LEU A 173 24.30 7.03 13.14
N LYS A 174 23.53 8.11 13.04
CA LYS A 174 22.17 8.13 12.48
C LYS A 174 22.12 7.54 11.08
N ASP A 175 23.08 7.91 10.23
CA ASP A 175 23.21 7.31 8.91
C ASP A 175 23.43 5.81 9.06
N SER A 176 24.38 5.36 9.90
CA SER A 176 24.69 3.92 10.11
C SER A 176 23.63 3.08 10.85
N SER A 177 22.75 3.72 11.63
CA SER A 177 21.73 3.13 12.49
C SER A 177 20.32 3.21 11.91
N SER A 178 20.18 3.67 10.65
CA SER A 178 18.91 3.84 9.92
C SER A 178 18.08 2.56 9.73
N MET A 179 18.44 1.47 10.40
CA MET A 179 17.78 0.19 10.41
C MET A 179 16.61 0.08 11.41
N SER A 180 16.54 0.95 12.42
CA SER A 180 15.58 0.81 13.53
C SER A 180 14.49 1.91 13.63
N GLN A 181 14.72 3.13 13.15
CA GLN A 181 13.71 4.22 13.22
C GLN A 181 13.15 4.65 11.85
N GLY A 182 13.41 3.86 10.80
CA GLY A 182 13.21 4.26 9.41
C GLY A 182 11.76 4.60 9.04
N VAL A 183 10.75 3.94 9.62
CA VAL A 183 9.34 4.21 9.25
C VAL A 183 8.89 5.58 9.74
N PHE A 184 9.16 5.92 11.00
CA PHE A 184 8.78 7.24 11.54
C PHE A 184 9.58 8.35 10.86
N ASP A 185 10.89 8.16 10.66
CA ASP A 185 11.70 9.15 9.94
C ASP A 185 11.22 9.32 8.48
N ASP A 186 10.88 8.24 7.77
CA ASP A 186 10.40 8.29 6.38
C ASP A 186 8.98 8.88 6.26
N VAL A 187 8.13 8.68 7.26
CA VAL A 187 6.77 9.23 7.32
C VAL A 187 6.83 10.70 7.74
N CYS A 188 7.49 11.00 8.86
CA CYS A 188 7.60 12.35 9.41
C CYS A 188 8.43 13.30 8.54
N ALA A 189 9.40 12.81 7.75
CA ALA A 189 10.11 13.66 6.79
C ALA A 189 9.22 14.18 5.65
N LYS A 190 8.02 13.59 5.47
CA LYS A 190 7.05 14.01 4.44
C LYS A 190 5.89 14.82 5.02
N THR A 191 5.86 15.06 6.33
CA THR A 191 4.88 15.96 6.95
C THR A 191 5.42 17.39 7.01
N GLN A 192 4.53 18.36 7.18
CA GLN A 192 4.91 19.76 7.31
C GLN A 192 5.68 20.05 8.61
N HIS A 193 5.42 19.27 9.67
CA HIS A 193 6.03 19.40 10.99
C HIS A 193 6.66 18.08 11.46
N PRO A 194 7.88 17.73 10.99
CA PRO A 194 8.54 16.47 11.33
C PRO A 194 8.76 16.28 12.84
N SER A 195 9.06 17.35 13.59
CA SER A 195 9.30 17.27 15.03
C SER A 195 8.03 16.93 15.81
N ILE A 196 6.89 17.55 15.46
CA ILE A 196 5.57 17.28 16.07
C ILE A 196 5.15 15.85 15.73
N CYS A 197 5.34 15.43 14.47
CA CYS A 197 5.08 14.07 14.03
C CYS A 197 5.86 13.03 14.85
N LEU A 198 7.18 13.22 14.97
CA LEU A 198 8.04 12.30 15.74
C LEU A 198 7.64 12.25 17.21
N GLN A 199 7.32 13.40 17.81
CA GLN A 199 6.87 13.48 19.19
C GLN A 199 5.57 12.71 19.40
N ALA A 200 4.56 12.93 18.54
CA ALA A 200 3.28 12.27 18.65
C ALA A 200 3.39 10.75 18.52
N LEU A 201 4.09 10.27 17.49
CA LEU A 201 4.25 8.82 17.27
C LEU A 201 5.04 8.15 18.40
N ARG A 202 6.13 8.77 18.87
CA ARG A 202 6.95 8.21 19.97
C ARG A 202 6.25 8.25 21.34
N SER A 203 5.28 9.15 21.51
CA SER A 203 4.55 9.27 22.77
C SER A 203 3.54 8.15 23.00
N ASP A 204 3.09 7.48 21.94
CA ASP A 204 2.13 6.39 22.03
C ASP A 204 2.86 5.03 22.01
N PRO A 205 2.84 4.26 23.11
CA PRO A 205 3.58 3.00 23.20
C PRO A 205 3.11 1.96 22.18
N ARG A 206 1.88 2.08 21.63
CA ARG A 206 1.34 1.16 20.62
C ARG A 206 2.08 1.24 19.29
N THR A 207 2.80 2.33 19.03
CA THR A 207 3.54 2.52 17.77
C THR A 207 4.82 1.68 17.72
N THR A 208 5.31 1.21 18.87
CA THR A 208 6.52 0.38 18.98
C THR A 208 6.29 -0.95 18.27
N GLY A 209 7.10 -1.24 17.25
CA GLY A 209 6.99 -2.47 16.45
C GLY A 209 5.74 -2.56 15.57
N ALA A 210 4.96 -1.48 15.42
CA ALA A 210 3.79 -1.46 14.55
C ALA A 210 4.20 -1.55 13.07
N ASP A 211 3.55 -2.43 12.31
CA ASP A 211 3.63 -2.40 10.84
C ASP A 211 2.92 -1.16 10.28
N LEU A 212 3.04 -0.91 8.97
CA LEU A 212 2.54 0.33 8.38
C LEU A 212 1.00 0.45 8.41
N GLU A 213 0.27 -0.66 8.29
CA GLU A 213 -1.20 -0.67 8.45
C GLU A 213 -1.60 -0.39 9.91
N THR A 214 -0.93 -1.02 10.88
CA THR A 214 -1.16 -0.81 12.32
C THR A 214 -0.78 0.61 12.73
N LEU A 215 0.33 1.14 12.22
CA LEU A 215 0.75 2.52 12.41
C LEU A 215 -0.28 3.49 11.84
N GLY A 216 -0.89 3.16 10.69
CA GLY A 216 -2.01 3.89 10.12
C GLY A 216 -3.22 3.93 11.06
N LEU A 217 -3.62 2.79 11.63
CA LEU A 217 -4.72 2.71 12.60
C LEU A 217 -4.45 3.54 13.86
N ILE A 218 -3.24 3.43 14.42
CA ILE A 218 -2.83 4.20 15.60
C ILE A 218 -2.81 5.69 15.29
N SER A 219 -2.28 6.07 14.13
CA SER A 219 -2.24 7.48 13.71
C SER A 219 -3.65 8.06 13.56
N ILE A 220 -4.61 7.30 13.00
CA ILE A 220 -6.02 7.71 12.91
C ILE A 220 -6.63 7.90 14.31
N ASP A 221 -6.36 6.98 15.24
CA ASP A 221 -6.87 7.07 16.62
C ASP A 221 -6.29 8.28 17.36
N ILE A 222 -4.97 8.52 17.25
CA ILE A 222 -4.34 9.72 17.80
C ILE A 222 -4.95 10.98 17.18
N SER A 223 -5.05 11.07 15.84
CA SER A 223 -5.69 12.19 15.17
C SER A 223 -7.10 12.44 15.70
N THR A 224 -7.91 11.39 15.82
CA THR A 224 -9.31 11.51 16.27
C THR A 224 -9.41 12.07 17.70
N ASN A 225 -8.54 11.60 18.60
CA ASN A 225 -8.53 12.06 19.99
C ASN A 225 -8.05 13.51 20.12
N GLU A 226 -7.07 13.92 19.32
CA GLU A 226 -6.56 15.30 19.32
C GLU A 226 -7.57 16.25 18.66
N THR A 227 -8.27 15.84 17.60
CA THR A 227 -9.40 16.62 17.03
C THR A 227 -10.54 16.79 18.04
N LYS A 228 -10.84 15.75 18.85
CA LYS A 228 -11.80 15.85 19.96
C LYS A 228 -11.33 16.82 21.04
N THR A 229 -10.03 16.88 21.31
CA THR A 229 -9.42 17.84 22.24
C THR A 229 -9.54 19.27 21.73
N ALA A 230 -9.20 19.52 20.45
CA ALA A 230 -9.38 20.82 19.81
C ALA A 230 -10.84 21.30 19.89
N LYS A 231 -11.80 20.42 19.57
CA LYS A 231 -13.23 20.72 19.72
C LYS A 231 -13.63 21.06 21.16
N ALA A 232 -13.02 20.42 22.16
CA ALA A 232 -13.27 20.71 23.57
C ALA A 232 -12.72 22.10 23.96
N ILE A 233 -11.54 22.48 23.46
CA ILE A 233 -10.95 23.82 23.63
C ILE A 233 -11.90 24.88 23.06
N VAL A 234 -12.38 24.69 21.82
CA VAL A 234 -13.33 25.62 21.19
C VAL A 234 -14.63 25.76 22.01
N ASN A 235 -15.17 24.65 22.53
CA ASN A 235 -16.36 24.71 23.41
C ASN A 235 -16.11 25.53 24.69
N ALA A 236 -14.93 25.38 25.31
CA ALA A 236 -14.56 26.15 26.49
C ALA A 236 -14.41 27.64 26.18
N LEU A 237 -13.81 27.98 25.04
CA LEU A 237 -13.68 29.36 24.55
C LEU A 237 -15.04 29.98 24.25
N LEU A 238 -15.93 29.26 23.58
CA LEU A 238 -17.30 29.71 23.28
C LEU A 238 -18.07 30.05 24.56
N ALA A 239 -17.94 29.24 25.62
CA ALA A 239 -18.61 29.51 26.90
C ALA A 239 -18.18 30.83 27.54
N GLY A 240 -16.96 31.31 27.27
CA GLY A 240 -16.41 32.58 27.73
C GLY A 240 -16.63 33.77 26.78
N ALA A 241 -17.11 33.53 25.55
CA ALA A 241 -17.25 34.54 24.50
C ALA A 241 -18.64 35.21 24.43
N ARG A 242 -19.50 35.02 25.44
CA ARG A 242 -20.93 35.39 25.42
C ARG A 242 -21.25 36.86 25.14
N ASP A 243 -20.28 37.75 25.34
CA ASP A 243 -20.44 39.20 25.13
C ASP A 243 -19.77 39.69 23.82
N ASP A 244 -19.18 38.80 23.01
CA ASP A 244 -18.57 39.13 21.71
C ASP A 244 -19.19 38.25 20.60
N PRO A 245 -20.22 38.76 19.89
CA PRO A 245 -20.88 38.04 18.81
C PRO A 245 -19.95 37.64 17.65
N ARG A 246 -18.82 38.34 17.46
CA ARG A 246 -17.87 37.97 16.39
C ARG A 246 -17.08 36.73 16.79
N LEU A 247 -16.64 36.66 18.05
CA LEU A 247 -15.99 35.47 18.59
C LEU A 247 -16.95 34.29 18.69
N GLU A 248 -18.20 34.52 19.12
CA GLU A 248 -19.24 33.49 19.18
C GLU A 248 -19.42 32.80 17.83
N ASN A 249 -19.67 33.55 16.75
CA ASN A 249 -19.82 33.00 15.40
C ASN A 249 -18.57 32.24 14.91
N ARG A 250 -17.36 32.72 15.24
CA ARG A 250 -16.10 32.06 14.84
C ARG A 250 -15.95 30.71 15.54
N TYR A 251 -16.22 30.66 16.85
CA TYR A 251 -16.13 29.42 17.61
C TYR A 251 -17.23 28.43 17.21
N GLU A 252 -18.45 28.88 16.92
CA GLU A 252 -19.50 28.02 16.36
C GLU A 252 -19.07 27.40 15.02
N SER A 253 -18.52 28.20 14.10
CA SER A 253 -17.97 27.70 12.84
C SER A 253 -16.83 26.71 13.07
N CYS A 254 -15.91 26.98 14.00
CA CYS A 254 -14.87 26.03 14.37
C CYS A 254 -15.44 24.72 14.93
N LEU A 255 -16.52 24.75 15.72
CA LEU A 255 -17.16 23.53 16.25
C LEU A 255 -17.72 22.64 15.14
N GLU A 256 -18.32 23.24 14.11
CA GLU A 256 -18.79 22.53 12.92
C GLU A 256 -17.62 21.91 12.15
N ASN A 257 -16.59 22.70 11.85
CA ASN A 257 -15.40 22.24 11.14
C ASN A 257 -14.65 21.10 11.85
N TYR A 258 -14.51 21.18 13.19
CA TYR A 258 -13.92 20.11 13.98
C TYR A 258 -14.82 18.87 14.07
N GLN A 259 -16.15 19.05 14.07
CA GLN A 259 -17.08 17.93 14.01
C GLN A 259 -16.98 17.18 12.66
N ASP A 260 -16.94 17.90 11.55
CA ASP A 260 -16.77 17.32 10.20
C ASP A 260 -15.45 16.56 10.07
N SER A 261 -14.39 17.08 10.72
CA SER A 261 -13.08 16.41 10.78
C SER A 261 -13.15 15.10 11.57
N ILE A 262 -13.85 15.08 12.71
CA ILE A 262 -14.06 13.87 13.51
C ILE A 262 -14.83 12.82 12.69
N GLU A 263 -15.92 13.21 12.02
CA GLU A 263 -16.72 12.29 11.20
C GLU A 263 -15.91 11.69 10.04
N SER A 264 -15.04 12.50 9.43
CA SER A 264 -14.11 12.05 8.39
C SER A 264 -13.05 11.07 8.93
N LEU A 265 -12.56 11.28 10.16
CA LEU A 265 -11.59 10.38 10.80
C LEU A 265 -12.23 9.08 11.27
N GLU A 266 -13.47 9.09 11.77
CA GLU A 266 -14.13 7.91 12.34
C GLU A 266 -14.42 6.81 11.30
N ILE A 267 -14.49 7.16 10.01
CA ILE A 267 -14.64 6.20 8.90
C ILE A 267 -13.30 5.71 8.33
N CYS A 268 -12.19 6.38 8.64
CA CYS A 268 -10.86 6.02 8.13
C CYS A 268 -10.40 4.59 8.53
N PRO A 269 -10.70 4.06 9.74
CA PRO A 269 -10.31 2.70 10.11
C PRO A 269 -10.89 1.64 9.19
N ASP A 270 -12.14 1.80 8.74
CA ASP A 270 -12.79 0.85 7.83
C ASP A 270 -12.16 0.91 6.44
N MET A 271 -11.84 2.11 5.94
CA MET A 271 -11.13 2.28 4.67
C MET A 271 -9.75 1.62 4.69
N LEU A 272 -9.03 1.77 5.80
CA LEU A 272 -7.73 1.14 6.00
C LEU A 272 -7.85 -0.39 6.05
N ARG A 273 -8.85 -0.94 6.75
CA ARG A 273 -9.15 -2.39 6.78
C ARG A 273 -9.54 -2.95 5.41
N MET A 274 -10.30 -2.18 4.63
CA MET A 274 -10.67 -2.53 3.25
C MET A 274 -9.54 -2.29 2.25
N ARG A 275 -8.38 -1.80 2.70
CA ARG A 275 -7.22 -1.43 1.87
C ARG A 275 -7.55 -0.40 0.80
N ASP A 276 -8.59 0.40 1.02
CA ASP A 276 -8.95 1.52 0.17
C ASP A 276 -8.11 2.74 0.54
N TYR A 277 -6.81 2.65 0.24
CA TYR A 277 -5.84 3.67 0.62
C TYR A 277 -6.06 5.00 -0.11
N ALA A 278 -6.71 4.98 -1.28
CA ALA A 278 -7.08 6.18 -2.01
C ALA A 278 -8.20 6.94 -1.27
N SER A 279 -9.28 6.26 -0.88
CA SER A 279 -10.33 6.89 -0.09
C SER A 279 -9.85 7.31 1.30
N LEU A 280 -8.98 6.51 1.93
CA LEU A 280 -8.34 6.88 3.20
C LEU A 280 -7.57 8.21 3.08
N ASN A 281 -6.78 8.38 2.01
CA ASN A 281 -6.05 9.62 1.76
C ASN A 281 -7.00 10.82 1.61
N ILE A 282 -8.09 10.65 0.86
CA ILE A 282 -9.10 11.70 0.65
C ILE A 282 -9.76 12.09 1.97
N ARG A 283 -10.17 11.12 2.80
CA ARG A 283 -10.82 11.40 4.09
C ARG A 283 -9.89 12.03 5.11
N ALA A 284 -8.64 11.56 5.18
CA ALA A 284 -7.63 12.17 6.03
C ALA A 284 -7.31 13.61 5.60
N SER A 285 -7.31 13.89 4.29
CA SER A 285 -7.14 15.25 3.78
C SER A 285 -8.34 16.13 4.12
N ALA A 286 -9.56 15.64 3.95
CA ALA A 286 -10.78 16.38 4.35
C ALA A 286 -10.80 16.71 5.86
N ALA A 287 -10.24 15.83 6.71
CA ALA A 287 -10.11 16.10 8.13
C ALA A 287 -9.01 17.14 8.47
N MET A 288 -8.12 17.48 7.54
CA MET A 288 -7.18 18.60 7.69
C MET A 288 -7.86 19.95 7.41
N ASP A 289 -8.87 19.97 6.53
CA ASP A 289 -9.54 21.19 6.12
C ASP A 289 -10.29 21.86 7.30
N GLY A 290 -10.74 21.09 8.30
CA GLY A 290 -11.46 21.63 9.45
C GLY A 290 -10.62 22.57 10.32
N PRO A 291 -9.45 22.14 10.84
CA PRO A 291 -8.48 23.02 11.49
C PRO A 291 -8.09 24.22 10.61
N ASP A 292 -7.76 24.03 9.33
CA ASP A 292 -7.38 25.12 8.42
C ASP A 292 -8.50 26.17 8.31
N THR A 293 -9.74 25.73 8.10
CA THR A 293 -10.91 26.61 8.00
C THR A 293 -11.22 27.30 9.34
N CYS A 294 -10.95 26.64 10.48
CA CYS A 294 -11.06 27.28 11.79
C CYS A 294 -10.02 28.38 11.95
N ASP A 295 -8.76 28.14 11.59
CA ASP A 295 -7.67 29.12 11.70
C ASP A 295 -7.94 30.33 10.78
N ASP A 296 -8.44 30.09 9.56
CA ASP A 296 -8.80 31.11 8.58
C ASP A 296 -9.88 32.09 9.09
N ASN A 297 -10.75 31.63 10.01
CA ASN A 297 -11.75 32.51 10.63
C ASN A 297 -11.13 33.63 11.48
N PHE A 298 -9.83 33.55 11.83
CA PHE A 298 -9.11 34.50 12.68
C PHE A 298 -8.09 35.37 11.94
N GLU A 299 -8.10 35.40 10.60
CA GLU A 299 -7.24 36.31 9.81
C GLU A 299 -7.43 37.80 10.22
N ASP A 300 -8.67 38.18 10.52
CA ASP A 300 -9.03 39.50 11.03
C ASP A 300 -9.18 39.50 12.56
N PRO A 301 -8.90 40.61 13.26
CA PRO A 301 -9.17 40.74 14.69
C PRO A 301 -10.63 40.44 15.07
N PRO A 302 -10.89 39.79 16.24
CA PRO A 302 -9.93 39.45 17.29
C PRO A 302 -9.01 38.26 16.95
N ALA A 303 -7.78 38.28 17.46
CA ALA A 303 -6.78 37.25 17.16
C ALA A 303 -7.14 35.88 17.76
N GLU A 304 -6.70 34.82 17.10
CA GLU A 304 -6.86 33.44 17.58
C GLU A 304 -6.14 33.21 18.92
N PRO A 305 -6.76 32.50 19.87
CA PRO A 305 -6.06 32.02 21.06
C PRO A 305 -4.90 31.08 20.71
N ALA A 306 -3.73 31.31 21.29
CA ALA A 306 -2.53 30.51 20.99
C ALA A 306 -2.71 29.01 21.28
N GLU A 307 -3.47 28.66 22.34
CA GLU A 307 -3.79 27.28 22.67
C GLU A 307 -4.63 26.58 21.59
N LEU A 308 -5.56 27.30 20.96
CA LEU A 308 -6.35 26.75 19.85
C LEU A 308 -5.47 26.53 18.63
N ARG A 309 -4.67 27.54 18.26
CA ARG A 309 -3.77 27.48 17.12
C ARG A 309 -2.75 26.34 17.21
N ASP A 310 -2.13 26.20 18.39
CA ASP A 310 -1.13 25.17 18.61
C ASP A 310 -1.76 23.77 18.52
N GLU A 311 -3.01 23.61 18.94
CA GLU A 311 -3.77 22.37 18.80
C GLU A 311 -4.23 22.14 17.33
N SER A 312 -4.66 23.18 16.60
CA SER A 312 -4.96 23.11 15.16
C SER A 312 -3.77 22.55 14.37
N VAL A 313 -2.58 23.10 14.59
CA VAL A 313 -1.32 22.66 13.94
C VAL A 313 -1.00 21.20 14.26
N LYS A 314 -1.26 20.78 15.50
CA LYS A 314 -1.05 19.39 15.93
C LYS A 314 -2.01 18.45 15.19
N VAL A 315 -3.31 18.79 15.11
CA VAL A 315 -4.31 18.02 14.37
C VAL A 315 -3.97 17.92 12.88
N GLN A 316 -3.64 19.04 12.23
CA GLN A 316 -3.19 19.06 10.83
C GLN A 316 -1.99 18.14 10.60
N THR A 317 -1.01 18.19 11.50
CA THR A 317 0.19 17.33 11.43
C THR A 317 -0.18 15.85 11.53
N LEU A 318 -1.07 15.49 12.44
CA LEU A 318 -1.48 14.10 12.66
C LEU A 318 -2.31 13.55 11.48
N CYS A 319 -3.24 14.32 10.94
CA CYS A 319 -3.95 13.96 9.72
C CYS A 319 -2.99 13.83 8.52
N SER A 320 -1.96 14.68 8.44
CA SER A 320 -0.89 14.58 7.44
C SER A 320 -0.11 13.25 7.53
N ILE A 321 0.11 12.72 8.74
CA ILE A 321 0.70 11.39 8.94
C ILE A 321 -0.15 10.32 8.26
N VAL A 322 -1.48 10.34 8.46
CA VAL A 322 -2.42 9.40 7.83
C VAL A 322 -2.40 9.55 6.30
N CYS A 323 -2.29 10.77 5.77
CA CYS A 323 -2.12 11.04 4.34
C CYS A 323 -0.80 10.46 3.79
N VAL A 324 0.29 10.56 4.55
CA VAL A 324 1.58 9.98 4.13
C VAL A 324 1.52 8.46 4.16
N ILE A 325 1.00 7.86 5.24
CA ILE A 325 0.89 6.40 5.40
C ILE A 325 0.00 5.82 4.29
N SER A 326 -1.16 6.40 4.03
CA SER A 326 -2.06 5.97 2.93
C SER A 326 -1.36 6.03 1.57
N ASN A 327 -0.56 7.06 1.29
CA ASN A 327 0.24 7.15 0.06
C ASN A 327 1.36 6.10 -0.02
N VAL A 328 2.00 5.78 1.10
CA VAL A 328 3.03 4.72 1.14
C VAL A 328 2.37 3.35 0.92
N LEU A 329 1.27 3.05 1.63
CA LEU A 329 0.50 1.82 1.46
C LEU A 329 -0.09 1.68 0.05
N LEU A 330 -0.53 2.78 -0.57
CA LEU A 330 -0.98 2.81 -1.96
C LEU A 330 0.17 2.48 -2.92
N LYS A 331 1.37 3.05 -2.70
CA LYS A 331 2.56 2.73 -3.49
C LYS A 331 3.05 1.31 -3.27
N GLU A 332 2.98 0.79 -2.04
CA GLU A 332 3.30 -0.60 -1.72
C GLU A 332 2.28 -1.56 -2.36
N SER A 333 0.99 -1.22 -2.35
CA SER A 333 -0.05 -1.95 -3.08
C SER A 333 0.23 -1.94 -4.59
N HIS A 334 0.63 -0.80 -5.16
CA HIS A 334 1.02 -0.71 -6.58
C HIS A 334 2.32 -1.45 -6.91
N ASN A 335 3.33 -1.42 -6.04
CA ASN A 335 4.62 -2.11 -6.23
C ASN A 335 4.49 -3.62 -5.99
N ASN A 336 3.70 -4.05 -5.02
CA ASN A 336 3.32 -5.45 -4.83
C ASN A 336 2.47 -5.93 -6.01
N ASN A 337 1.58 -5.10 -6.55
CA ASN A 337 0.88 -5.39 -7.81
C ASN A 337 1.81 -5.38 -9.03
N MET A 338 2.95 -4.69 -9.00
CA MET A 338 3.97 -4.72 -10.06
C MET A 338 4.88 -5.96 -9.97
N THR A 339 5.11 -6.46 -8.75
CA THR A 339 5.91 -7.66 -8.48
C THR A 339 5.08 -8.96 -8.57
N LEU A 340 3.76 -8.88 -8.32
CA LEU A 340 2.77 -9.90 -8.70
C LEU A 340 2.41 -9.88 -10.21
N MET A 341 2.81 -8.84 -10.94
CA MET A 341 2.48 -8.71 -12.37
C MET A 341 3.29 -9.66 -13.26
N GLU A 342 4.37 -10.27 -12.75
CA GLU A 342 5.14 -11.26 -13.51
C GLU A 342 4.66 -12.71 -13.34
N THR A 343 3.65 -12.97 -12.49
CA THR A 343 2.97 -14.29 -12.49
C THR A 343 1.47 -14.14 -12.22
N HIS A 344 0.69 -14.15 -13.31
CA HIS A 344 -0.79 -14.17 -13.41
C HIS A 344 -1.54 -12.84 -13.17
N ASN A 345 -1.66 -12.04 -14.22
CA ASN A 345 -2.70 -11.01 -14.34
C ASN A 345 -4.09 -11.66 -14.31
N LEU A 346 -4.90 -11.32 -13.31
CA LEU A 346 -6.25 -11.86 -13.11
C LEU A 346 -7.16 -11.66 -14.34
N VAL A 347 -7.05 -10.53 -15.03
CA VAL A 347 -7.76 -10.29 -16.30
C VAL A 347 -7.30 -11.28 -17.35
N ASP A 348 -6.01 -11.56 -17.46
CA ASP A 348 -5.47 -12.48 -18.46
C ASP A 348 -5.86 -13.93 -18.14
N ASP A 349 -5.87 -14.31 -16.86
CA ASP A 349 -6.35 -15.62 -16.40
C ASP A 349 -7.84 -15.82 -16.70
N VAL A 350 -8.69 -14.84 -16.32
CA VAL A 350 -10.12 -14.84 -16.64
C VAL A 350 -10.36 -14.90 -18.14
N CYS A 351 -9.69 -14.05 -18.91
CA CYS A 351 -9.88 -13.93 -20.35
C CYS A 351 -9.31 -15.12 -21.14
N SER A 352 -8.25 -15.78 -20.65
CA SER A 352 -7.66 -16.96 -21.30
C SER A 352 -8.64 -18.13 -21.45
N LYS A 353 -9.68 -18.18 -20.61
CA LYS A 353 -10.73 -19.20 -20.62
C LYS A 353 -11.96 -18.81 -21.43
N THR A 354 -11.98 -17.59 -21.98
CA THR A 354 -13.09 -17.11 -22.82
C THR A 354 -12.88 -17.50 -24.28
N SER A 355 -13.97 -17.57 -25.04
CA SER A 355 -13.92 -17.79 -26.49
C SER A 355 -13.25 -16.63 -27.25
N ARG A 356 -13.09 -15.46 -26.63
CA ARG A 356 -12.54 -14.24 -27.24
C ARG A 356 -11.52 -13.54 -26.31
N PRO A 357 -10.35 -14.14 -26.05
CA PRO A 357 -9.42 -13.64 -25.04
C PRO A 357 -8.92 -12.21 -25.28
N ILE A 358 -8.62 -11.86 -26.54
CA ILE A 358 -8.11 -10.53 -26.91
C ILE A 358 -9.18 -9.46 -26.64
N THR A 359 -10.40 -9.66 -27.16
CA THR A 359 -11.52 -8.74 -26.96
C THR A 359 -11.89 -8.63 -25.49
N CYS A 360 -11.94 -9.75 -24.75
CA CYS A 360 -12.16 -9.78 -23.31
C CYS A 360 -11.15 -8.91 -22.57
N THR A 361 -9.86 -9.10 -22.88
CA THR A 361 -8.77 -8.36 -22.25
C THR A 361 -8.87 -6.87 -22.54
N GLN A 362 -9.13 -6.50 -23.79
CA GLN A 362 -9.29 -5.11 -24.21
C GLN A 362 -10.48 -4.43 -23.52
N VAL A 363 -11.62 -5.14 -23.41
CA VAL A 363 -12.84 -4.60 -22.81
C VAL A 363 -12.68 -4.45 -21.30
N LEU A 364 -12.16 -5.45 -20.59
CA LEU A 364 -11.90 -5.34 -19.15
C LEU A 364 -10.90 -4.22 -18.85
N ARG A 365 -9.76 -4.19 -19.54
CA ARG A 365 -8.71 -3.17 -19.34
C ARG A 365 -9.12 -1.74 -19.75
N SER A 366 -10.26 -1.57 -20.43
CA SER A 366 -10.81 -0.25 -20.72
C SER A 366 -11.32 0.47 -19.47
N ASP A 367 -11.65 -0.27 -18.41
CA ASP A 367 -12.02 0.26 -17.11
C ASP A 367 -10.85 0.13 -16.13
N PRO A 368 -10.30 1.22 -15.59
CA PRO A 368 -9.21 1.18 -14.63
C PRO A 368 -9.51 0.33 -13.38
N ARG A 369 -10.78 0.20 -12.99
CA ARG A 369 -11.21 -0.58 -11.81
C ARG A 369 -10.99 -2.09 -12.01
N SER A 370 -10.79 -2.55 -13.24
CA SER A 370 -10.43 -3.95 -13.54
C SER A 370 -9.03 -4.34 -13.06
N LYS A 371 -8.17 -3.36 -12.74
CA LYS A 371 -6.84 -3.57 -12.16
C LYS A 371 -6.95 -3.86 -10.66
N THR A 372 -7.57 -4.98 -10.33
CA THR A 372 -7.78 -5.45 -8.97
C THR A 372 -7.26 -6.88 -8.83
N PRO A 373 -6.62 -7.24 -7.70
CA PRO A 373 -6.27 -8.63 -7.41
C PRO A 373 -7.47 -9.44 -6.89
N ASP A 374 -8.60 -8.79 -6.57
CA ASP A 374 -9.79 -9.42 -6.02
C ASP A 374 -10.74 -9.88 -7.14
N LEU A 375 -11.02 -11.19 -7.18
CA LEU A 375 -11.86 -11.83 -8.17
C LEU A 375 -13.33 -11.43 -8.09
N LEU A 376 -13.86 -11.17 -6.89
CA LEU A 376 -15.23 -10.72 -6.69
C LEU A 376 -15.40 -9.26 -7.11
N ALA A 377 -14.43 -8.40 -6.77
CA ALA A 377 -14.37 -7.02 -7.23
C ALA A 377 -14.28 -6.95 -8.75
N LEU A 378 -13.44 -7.79 -9.38
CA LEU A 378 -13.37 -7.92 -10.84
C LEU A 378 -14.72 -8.36 -11.41
N GLY A 379 -15.45 -9.25 -10.73
CA GLY A 379 -16.81 -9.65 -11.08
C GLY A 379 -17.79 -8.47 -11.16
N PHE A 380 -17.82 -7.60 -10.15
CA PHE A 380 -18.66 -6.40 -10.17
C PHE A 380 -18.28 -5.44 -11.30
N VAL A 381 -16.98 -5.21 -11.52
CA VAL A 381 -16.50 -4.36 -12.62
C VAL A 381 -16.88 -4.96 -13.97
N ALA A 382 -16.77 -6.28 -14.15
CA ALA A 382 -17.17 -6.95 -15.38
C ALA A 382 -18.68 -6.80 -15.67
N VAL A 383 -19.53 -6.86 -14.64
CA VAL A 383 -20.99 -6.63 -14.76
C VAL A 383 -21.30 -5.17 -15.15
N ASP A 384 -20.62 -4.19 -14.54
CA ASP A 384 -20.75 -2.78 -14.94
C ASP A 384 -20.38 -2.57 -16.42
N ILE A 385 -19.26 -3.17 -16.86
CA ILE A 385 -18.83 -3.08 -18.25
C ILE A 385 -19.84 -3.76 -19.18
N ALA A 386 -20.34 -4.95 -18.83
CA ALA A 386 -21.37 -5.66 -19.58
C ALA A 386 -22.63 -4.81 -19.76
N THR A 387 -23.07 -4.14 -18.69
CA THR A 387 -24.21 -3.22 -18.71
C THR A 387 -23.98 -2.08 -19.71
N ASN A 388 -22.78 -1.49 -19.73
CA ASN A 388 -22.43 -0.42 -20.64
C ASN A 388 -22.33 -0.90 -22.10
N GLN A 389 -21.80 -2.10 -22.35
CA GLN A 389 -21.74 -2.67 -23.70
C GLN A 389 -23.15 -2.99 -24.23
N ALA A 390 -24.02 -3.57 -23.40
CA ALA A 390 -25.41 -3.86 -23.78
C ALA A 390 -26.18 -2.57 -24.12
N ARG A 391 -26.07 -1.53 -23.29
CA ARG A 391 -26.67 -0.21 -23.57
C ARG A 391 -26.16 0.39 -24.88
N SER A 392 -24.84 0.35 -25.08
CA SER A 392 -24.21 0.88 -26.31
C SER A 392 -24.70 0.15 -27.57
N GLY A 393 -24.85 -1.17 -27.51
CA GLY A 393 -25.44 -1.98 -28.58
C GLY A 393 -26.89 -1.59 -28.88
N LYS A 394 -27.74 -1.42 -27.85
CA LYS A 394 -29.12 -0.95 -28.03
C LYS A 394 -29.18 0.41 -28.72
N THR A 395 -28.39 1.38 -28.24
CA THR A 395 -28.32 2.73 -28.85
C THR A 395 -27.89 2.66 -30.31
N LEU A 396 -26.92 1.81 -30.64
CA LEU A 396 -26.49 1.58 -32.01
C LEU A 396 -27.65 1.03 -32.87
N LEU A 397 -28.36 0.00 -32.40
CA LEU A 397 -29.50 -0.61 -33.10
C LEU A 397 -30.64 0.39 -33.33
N GLU A 398 -30.98 1.19 -32.32
CA GLU A 398 -31.96 2.29 -32.45
C GLU A 398 -31.54 3.30 -33.52
N SER A 399 -30.25 3.63 -33.58
CA SER A 399 -29.72 4.53 -34.62
C SER A 399 -29.84 3.91 -36.01
N LEU A 400 -29.58 2.61 -36.16
CA LEU A 400 -29.66 1.87 -37.42
C LEU A 400 -31.10 1.75 -37.92
N LEU A 401 -32.06 1.54 -37.00
CA LEU A 401 -33.49 1.49 -37.32
C LEU A 401 -34.04 2.81 -37.85
N LYS A 402 -33.52 3.94 -37.36
CA LYS A 402 -33.93 5.30 -37.78
C LYS A 402 -33.36 5.71 -39.14
N ARG A 403 -32.37 4.99 -39.69
CA ARG A 403 -31.76 5.37 -40.98
C ARG A 403 -32.75 5.19 -42.13
N PRO A 404 -32.91 6.19 -43.02
CA PRO A 404 -33.81 6.09 -44.19
C PRO A 404 -33.45 4.96 -45.15
N THR A 405 -32.16 4.58 -45.19
CA THR A 405 -31.61 3.53 -46.06
C THR A 405 -31.84 2.12 -45.54
N THR A 406 -32.40 1.94 -44.33
CA THR A 406 -32.63 0.61 -43.75
C THR A 406 -33.87 -0.03 -44.36
N GLY A 407 -33.65 -1.03 -45.21
CA GLY A 407 -34.74 -1.78 -45.86
C GLY A 407 -35.56 -2.64 -44.89
N PRO A 408 -36.77 -3.10 -45.29
CA PRO A 408 -37.67 -3.85 -44.42
C PRO A 408 -37.07 -5.10 -43.76
N LYS A 409 -36.28 -5.89 -44.51
CA LYS A 409 -35.61 -7.10 -43.98
C LYS A 409 -34.64 -6.76 -42.83
N LEU A 410 -33.83 -5.71 -42.99
CA LEU A 410 -32.90 -5.25 -41.95
C LEU A 410 -33.64 -4.65 -40.75
N LYS A 411 -34.79 -3.97 -40.97
CA LYS A 411 -35.61 -3.47 -39.86
C LYS A 411 -36.11 -4.61 -38.96
N THR A 412 -36.56 -5.72 -39.55
CA THR A 412 -36.98 -6.90 -38.78
C THR A 412 -35.81 -7.48 -37.99
N ILE A 413 -34.64 -7.64 -38.60
CA ILE A 413 -33.44 -8.16 -37.93
C ILE A 413 -33.01 -7.24 -36.78
N TYR A 414 -32.88 -5.93 -37.02
CA TYR A 414 -32.47 -4.99 -35.98
C TYR A 414 -33.49 -4.87 -34.84
N SER A 415 -34.78 -5.02 -35.12
CA SER A 415 -35.81 -5.03 -34.07
C SER A 415 -35.67 -6.27 -33.18
N SER A 416 -35.43 -7.44 -33.77
CA SER A 416 -35.17 -8.67 -33.01
C SER A 416 -33.85 -8.59 -32.23
N CYS A 417 -32.79 -8.02 -32.82
CA CYS A 417 -31.55 -7.73 -32.10
C CYS A 417 -31.78 -6.78 -30.92
N LEU A 418 -32.62 -5.76 -31.08
CA LEU A 418 -32.90 -4.79 -30.01
C LEU A 418 -33.62 -5.43 -28.82
N GLU A 419 -34.52 -6.38 -29.09
CA GLU A 419 -35.18 -7.23 -28.09
C GLU A 419 -34.14 -8.11 -27.37
N ASN A 420 -33.33 -8.87 -28.11
CA ASN A 420 -32.28 -9.73 -27.53
C ASN A 420 -31.27 -8.96 -26.65
N TYR A 421 -30.85 -7.76 -27.07
CA TYR A 421 -30.00 -6.88 -26.26
C TYR A 421 -30.74 -6.29 -25.06
N GLY A 422 -32.07 -6.13 -25.15
CA GLY A 422 -32.93 -5.77 -24.03
C GLY A 422 -32.96 -6.86 -22.97
N ASP A 423 -33.26 -8.09 -23.37
CA ASP A 423 -33.28 -9.26 -22.48
C ASP A 423 -31.91 -9.45 -21.82
N SER A 424 -30.82 -9.32 -22.60
CA SER A 424 -29.46 -9.40 -22.05
C SER A 424 -29.18 -8.34 -20.99
N LEU A 425 -29.69 -7.11 -21.19
CA LEU A 425 -29.50 -6.02 -20.21
C LEU A 425 -30.29 -6.29 -18.92
N ASP A 426 -31.49 -6.85 -19.03
CA ASP A 426 -32.32 -7.21 -17.88
C ASP A 426 -31.65 -8.36 -17.09
N ASP A 427 -31.11 -9.36 -17.78
CA ASP A 427 -30.36 -10.45 -17.17
C ASP A 427 -29.11 -9.94 -16.44
N ILE A 428 -28.33 -9.06 -17.09
CA ILE A 428 -27.13 -8.45 -16.50
C ILE A 428 -27.48 -7.65 -15.24
N GLY A 429 -28.61 -6.94 -15.24
CA GLY A 429 -29.05 -6.12 -14.11
C GLY A 429 -29.22 -6.90 -12.80
N ASN A 430 -29.47 -8.20 -12.88
CA ASN A 430 -29.63 -9.08 -11.71
C ASN A 430 -28.28 -9.61 -11.17
N LEU A 431 -27.22 -9.63 -11.98
CA LEU A 431 -25.95 -10.28 -11.65
C LEU A 431 -25.28 -9.69 -10.41
N SER A 432 -25.30 -8.37 -10.24
CA SER A 432 -24.75 -7.71 -9.06
C SER A 432 -25.45 -8.13 -7.76
N GLY A 433 -26.76 -8.39 -7.82
CA GLY A 433 -27.51 -8.92 -6.66
C GLY A 433 -27.04 -10.32 -6.30
N PHE A 434 -26.94 -11.20 -7.29
CA PHE A 434 -26.49 -12.59 -7.08
C PHE A 434 -25.02 -12.68 -6.64
N LEU A 435 -24.14 -11.82 -7.16
CA LEU A 435 -22.75 -11.74 -6.68
C LEU A 435 -22.67 -11.32 -5.21
N ARG A 436 -23.50 -10.35 -4.77
CA ARG A 436 -23.57 -9.92 -3.36
C ARG A 436 -24.09 -11.02 -2.44
N SER A 437 -25.10 -11.77 -2.87
CA SER A 437 -25.66 -12.89 -2.11
C SER A 437 -24.86 -14.19 -2.24
N LYS A 438 -23.79 -14.18 -3.05
CA LYS A 438 -22.99 -15.37 -3.41
C LYS A 438 -23.81 -16.50 -4.05
N ASP A 439 -24.90 -16.15 -4.72
CA ASP A 439 -25.70 -17.09 -5.50
C ASP A 439 -25.06 -17.32 -6.87
N TYR A 440 -23.93 -18.02 -6.87
CA TYR A 440 -23.15 -18.29 -8.07
C TYR A 440 -23.87 -19.18 -9.09
N GLY A 441 -24.88 -19.94 -8.65
CA GLY A 441 -25.75 -20.70 -9.56
C GLY A 441 -26.56 -19.75 -10.44
N SER A 442 -27.22 -18.77 -9.82
CA SER A 442 -27.97 -17.73 -10.54
C SER A 442 -27.05 -16.83 -11.37
N VAL A 443 -25.85 -16.46 -10.88
CA VAL A 443 -24.86 -15.73 -11.71
C VAL A 443 -24.55 -16.50 -13.00
N GLY A 444 -24.32 -17.82 -12.91
CA GLY A 444 -24.03 -18.66 -14.07
C GLY A 444 -25.18 -18.73 -15.08
N ALA A 445 -26.41 -18.90 -14.59
CA ALA A 445 -27.60 -18.95 -15.43
C ALA A 445 -27.86 -17.63 -16.16
N TYR A 446 -27.87 -16.51 -15.43
CA TYR A 446 -28.16 -15.19 -15.98
C TYR A 446 -27.05 -14.67 -16.89
N ALA A 447 -25.78 -14.92 -16.57
CA ALA A 447 -24.67 -14.51 -17.45
C ALA A 447 -24.64 -15.32 -18.76
N SER A 448 -25.08 -16.58 -18.71
CA SER A 448 -25.25 -17.41 -19.91
C SER A 448 -26.41 -16.93 -20.78
N ALA A 449 -27.55 -16.56 -20.16
CA ALA A 449 -28.69 -15.97 -20.85
C ALA A 449 -28.30 -14.64 -21.52
N ALA A 450 -27.64 -13.75 -20.79
CA ALA A 450 -27.13 -12.48 -21.32
C ALA A 450 -26.09 -12.63 -22.44
N LEU A 451 -25.32 -13.72 -22.46
CA LEU A 451 -24.40 -14.03 -23.55
C LEU A 451 -25.15 -14.45 -24.83
N SER A 452 -26.30 -15.12 -24.68
CA SER A 452 -27.08 -15.67 -25.80
C SER A 452 -27.76 -14.60 -26.65
N GLY A 453 -28.10 -13.44 -26.10
CA GLY A 453 -28.74 -12.35 -26.84
C GLY A 453 -27.88 -11.80 -28.00
N PRO A 454 -26.65 -11.32 -27.78
CA PRO A 454 -25.79 -10.88 -28.87
C PRO A 454 -25.41 -12.02 -29.83
N ASP A 455 -25.31 -13.28 -29.37
CA ASP A 455 -25.09 -14.44 -30.24
C ASP A 455 -26.29 -14.70 -31.18
N THR A 456 -27.50 -14.62 -30.64
CA THR A 456 -28.76 -14.74 -31.42
C THR A 456 -28.91 -13.59 -32.42
N CYS A 457 -28.51 -12.37 -32.04
CA CYS A 457 -28.49 -11.24 -32.95
C CYS A 457 -27.55 -11.48 -34.13
N ASP A 458 -26.31 -11.93 -33.89
CA ASP A 458 -25.35 -12.24 -34.94
C ASP A 458 -25.88 -13.38 -35.84
N GLY A 459 -26.52 -14.39 -35.25
CA GLY A 459 -27.14 -15.51 -35.97
C GLY A 459 -28.37 -15.14 -36.81
N SER A 460 -28.93 -13.95 -36.62
CA SER A 460 -30.10 -13.47 -37.38
C SER A 460 -29.75 -12.98 -38.79
N PHE A 461 -28.46 -12.77 -39.09
CA PHE A 461 -28.00 -12.37 -40.42
C PHE A 461 -27.80 -13.58 -41.33
N SER A 462 -28.45 -13.59 -42.49
CA SER A 462 -28.37 -14.69 -43.47
C SER A 462 -26.96 -14.87 -44.04
N THR A 463 -26.18 -13.78 -44.15
CA THR A 463 -24.77 -13.82 -44.51
C THR A 463 -23.98 -12.88 -43.58
N PRO A 464 -22.75 -13.25 -43.15
CA PRO A 464 -21.92 -12.38 -42.29
C PRO A 464 -21.60 -11.01 -42.91
N SER A 465 -21.63 -10.88 -44.24
CA SER A 465 -21.42 -9.61 -44.95
C SER A 465 -22.61 -8.65 -44.86
N ASP A 466 -23.79 -9.14 -44.51
CA ASP A 466 -24.99 -8.31 -44.33
C ASP A 466 -25.01 -7.62 -42.95
N GLU A 467 -24.18 -8.08 -42.03
CA GLU A 467 -24.07 -7.51 -40.68
C GLU A 467 -23.21 -6.24 -40.68
N PRO A 468 -23.69 -5.11 -40.15
CA PRO A 468 -22.88 -3.93 -39.99
C PRO A 468 -21.68 -4.20 -39.07
N LEU A 469 -20.46 -3.90 -39.54
CA LEU A 469 -19.24 -4.05 -38.73
C LEU A 469 -19.33 -3.43 -37.32
N PRO A 470 -19.94 -2.24 -37.12
CA PRO A 470 -20.11 -1.68 -35.78
C PRO A 470 -21.02 -2.53 -34.87
N LEU A 471 -22.04 -3.18 -35.44
CA LEU A 471 -22.96 -4.05 -34.70
C LEU A 471 -22.25 -5.35 -34.32
N LYS A 472 -21.52 -5.95 -35.27
CA LYS A 472 -20.70 -7.13 -34.99
C LYS A 472 -19.66 -6.88 -33.89
N ALA A 473 -18.99 -5.73 -33.95
CA ALA A 473 -18.05 -5.34 -32.91
C ALA A 473 -18.72 -5.12 -31.54
N ALA A 474 -19.97 -4.64 -31.51
CA ALA A 474 -20.73 -4.50 -30.27
C ALA A 474 -21.11 -5.88 -29.69
N SER A 475 -21.60 -6.80 -30.53
CA SER A 475 -21.94 -8.17 -30.14
C SER A 475 -20.71 -8.92 -29.62
N ASP A 476 -19.59 -8.82 -30.33
CA ASP A 476 -18.33 -9.46 -29.94
C ASP A 476 -17.82 -8.97 -28.57
N LYS A 477 -17.99 -7.67 -28.27
CA LYS A 477 -17.62 -7.10 -26.97
C LYS A 477 -18.54 -7.58 -25.85
N LEU A 478 -19.86 -7.61 -26.10
CA LEU A 478 -20.84 -8.07 -25.11
C LEU A 478 -20.68 -9.58 -24.82
N GLN A 479 -20.50 -10.40 -25.86
CA GLN A 479 -20.20 -11.83 -25.72
C GLN A 479 -18.91 -12.04 -24.91
N ALA A 480 -17.84 -11.28 -25.21
CA ALA A 480 -16.57 -11.42 -24.53
C ALA A 480 -16.65 -11.08 -23.04
N ILE A 481 -17.37 -10.02 -22.66
CA ILE A 481 -17.51 -9.63 -21.25
C ILE A 481 -18.47 -10.54 -20.47
N CYS A 482 -19.58 -11.00 -21.06
CA CYS A 482 -20.44 -12.01 -20.42
C CYS A 482 -19.69 -13.34 -20.21
N ALA A 483 -18.85 -13.74 -21.17
CA ALA A 483 -17.97 -14.90 -21.01
C ALA A 483 -16.94 -14.70 -19.89
N ALA A 484 -16.43 -13.48 -19.71
CA ALA A 484 -15.55 -13.14 -18.59
C ALA A 484 -16.29 -13.28 -17.24
N VAL A 485 -17.54 -12.80 -17.14
CA VAL A 485 -18.38 -12.97 -15.94
C VAL A 485 -18.58 -14.45 -15.61
N LEU A 486 -18.84 -15.30 -16.62
CA LEU A 486 -18.94 -16.76 -16.43
C LEU A 486 -17.63 -17.38 -15.93
N SER A 487 -16.49 -16.97 -16.52
CA SER A 487 -15.17 -17.43 -16.11
C SER A 487 -14.85 -17.04 -14.66
N ILE A 488 -15.18 -15.80 -14.27
CA ILE A 488 -15.07 -15.31 -12.89
C ILE A 488 -15.96 -16.12 -11.95
N ASN A 489 -17.23 -16.33 -12.32
CA ASN A 489 -18.18 -17.10 -11.52
C ASN A 489 -17.71 -18.54 -11.26
N ASN A 490 -17.19 -19.22 -12.29
CA ASN A 490 -16.65 -20.57 -12.14
C ASN A 490 -15.45 -20.62 -11.19
N LYS A 491 -14.62 -19.58 -11.17
CA LYS A 491 -13.51 -19.46 -10.23
C LYS A 491 -13.99 -19.17 -8.81
N LEU A 492 -15.01 -18.32 -8.64
CA LEU A 492 -15.63 -18.03 -7.35
C LEU A 492 -16.33 -19.26 -6.74
N GLN A 493 -16.92 -20.14 -7.56
CA GLN A 493 -17.49 -21.41 -7.11
C GLN A 493 -16.44 -22.43 -6.65
N GLY A 494 -15.20 -22.30 -7.12
CA GLY A 494 -14.09 -23.19 -6.78
C GLY A 494 -13.29 -22.76 -5.54
N GLN A 495 -13.65 -21.62 -4.94
CA GLN A 495 -13.13 -21.11 -3.65
C GLN A 495 -14.07 -21.51 -2.53
#